data_AF-A0A258LBM0-F1
#
_entry.id   AF-A0A258LBM0-F1
#
_cell.length_a   1.000
_cell.length_b   1.000
_cell.length_c   1.000
_cell.angle_alpha   90.00
_cell.angle_beta   90.00
_cell.angle_gamma   90.00
#
_symmetry.space_group_name_H-M   'P 1'
#
loop_
_entity.id
_entity.type
_entity.pdbx_description
1 polymer ?
#
loop_
_entity_poly.entity_id
_entity_poly.type
_entity_poly.pdbx_seq_one_letter_code
_entity_poly.pdbx_strand_id
1 'polypeptide(L)'
;MNSDSYSTSRRAALKAGIAVIAGTSVAALATRASAQSAQAAPASVAYQTKPNNGAQCSGCVQFVPPNACKIVSGVIAADGWCELYSPKS
;
A
#
# COMPACT_ATOMS: atom_id res chain seq x y z
N MET A 1 -16.33 -36.90 -21.05
CA MET A 1 -16.22 -35.50 -21.47
C MET A 1 -16.35 -35.43 -22.99
N ASN A 2 -16.57 -34.23 -23.53
CA ASN A 2 -16.61 -33.83 -24.96
C ASN A 2 -18.00 -33.72 -25.60
N SER A 3 -18.66 -32.59 -25.31
CA SER A 3 -19.71 -32.01 -26.16
C SER A 3 -19.16 -30.72 -26.76
N ASP A 4 -18.55 -30.83 -27.94
CA ASP A 4 -18.24 -29.68 -28.79
C ASP A 4 -19.45 -29.37 -29.68
N SER A 5 -19.63 -28.08 -29.99
CA SER A 5 -20.45 -27.53 -31.08
C SER A 5 -21.89 -27.10 -30.73
N TYR A 6 -22.06 -26.04 -29.94
CA TYR A 6 -23.07 -25.05 -30.31
C TYR A 6 -22.40 -23.96 -31.14
N SER A 7 -22.55 -24.17 -32.44
CA SER A 7 -22.29 -23.25 -33.55
C SER A 7 -22.21 -21.79 -33.11
N THR A 8 -20.99 -21.26 -33.21
CA THR A 8 -20.71 -19.84 -33.33
C THR A 8 -21.64 -19.25 -34.40
N SER A 9 -22.72 -18.59 -33.96
CA SER A 9 -23.54 -17.71 -34.79
C SER A 9 -22.69 -16.49 -35.16
N ARG A 10 -21.79 -16.71 -36.12
CA ARG A 10 -21.02 -15.67 -36.80
C ARG A 10 -22.00 -14.93 -37.70
N ARG A 11 -21.88 -13.58 -37.72
CA ARG A 11 -22.42 -12.65 -38.74
C ARG A 11 -23.84 -12.13 -38.52
N ALA A 12 -24.09 -11.32 -37.49
CA ALA A 12 -25.22 -10.37 -37.56
C ALA A 12 -25.18 -9.17 -36.60
N ALA A 13 -24.03 -8.75 -36.05
CA ALA A 13 -24.02 -7.57 -35.17
C ALA A 13 -22.82 -6.64 -35.36
N LEU A 14 -22.17 -6.68 -36.53
CA LEU A 14 -21.31 -5.58 -36.99
C LEU A 14 -22.19 -4.61 -37.78
N LYS A 15 -22.83 -3.66 -37.10
CA LYS A 15 -23.24 -2.34 -37.65
C LYS A 15 -24.00 -1.55 -36.58
N ALA A 16 -23.63 -0.27 -36.49
CA ALA A 16 -24.06 0.76 -35.54
C ALA A 16 -23.36 0.68 -34.17
N GLY A 17 -22.63 1.69 -33.71
CA GLY A 17 -22.40 3.04 -34.22
C GLY A 17 -21.37 3.71 -33.32
N ILE A 18 -20.65 4.67 -33.87
CA ILE A 18 -19.65 5.48 -33.17
C ILE A 18 -20.32 6.26 -32.05
N ALA A 19 -19.86 6.09 -30.81
CA ALA A 19 -19.99 7.09 -29.76
C ALA A 19 -18.65 7.19 -29.04
N VAL A 20 -17.88 8.22 -29.40
CA VAL A 20 -16.70 8.67 -28.67
C VAL A 20 -17.19 9.11 -27.29
N ILE A 21 -16.91 8.32 -26.25
CA ILE A 21 -17.07 8.77 -24.88
C ILE A 21 -15.67 9.13 -24.39
N ALA A 22 -15.49 10.44 -24.15
CA ALA A 22 -14.30 11.05 -23.62
C ALA A 22 -13.79 10.29 -22.39
N GLY A 23 -12.47 10.15 -22.31
CA GLY A 23 -11.79 9.37 -21.29
C GLY A 23 -12.15 9.79 -19.87
N THR A 24 -12.33 8.79 -19.03
CA THR A 24 -12.07 8.90 -17.61
C THR A 24 -11.14 7.75 -17.25
N SER A 25 -9.85 8.06 -17.13
CA SER A 25 -8.86 7.18 -16.55
C SER A 25 -9.27 6.87 -15.12
N VAL A 26 -9.85 5.69 -14.89
CA VAL A 26 -10.05 5.19 -13.53
C VAL A 26 -8.69 4.75 -13.04
N ALA A 27 -7.93 5.69 -12.49
CA ALA A 27 -6.75 5.37 -11.70
C ALA A 27 -7.24 4.51 -10.53
N ALA A 28 -7.07 3.20 -10.64
CA ALA A 28 -7.29 2.27 -9.57
C ALA A 28 -6.31 2.64 -8.45
N LEU A 29 -6.77 3.46 -7.51
CA LEU A 29 -6.13 3.65 -6.22
C LEU A 29 -6.16 2.28 -5.54
N ALA A 30 -5.10 1.50 -5.75
CA ALA A 30 -4.83 0.31 -4.98
C ALA A 30 -4.61 0.78 -3.53
N THR A 31 -5.70 0.88 -2.77
CA THR A 31 -5.62 0.93 -1.32
C THR A 31 -5.02 -0.42 -0.92
N ARG A 32 -3.72 -0.40 -0.64
CA ARG A 32 -3.04 -1.50 0.01
C ARG A 32 -3.67 -1.60 1.40
N ALA A 33 -4.76 -2.35 1.51
CA ALA A 33 -5.19 -2.90 2.78
C ALA A 33 -4.11 -3.92 3.18
N SER A 34 -2.98 -3.40 3.66
CA SER A 34 -2.02 -4.20 4.40
C SER A 34 -2.82 -4.82 5.53
N ALA A 35 -2.87 -6.16 5.59
CA ALA A 35 -3.36 -6.87 6.75
C ALA A 35 -2.65 -6.25 7.96
N GLN A 36 -3.38 -5.42 8.72
CA GLN A 36 -2.81 -4.63 9.79
C GLN A 36 -2.55 -5.61 10.92
N SER A 37 -1.38 -6.26 10.91
CA SER A 37 -0.77 -6.73 12.14
C SER A 37 -0.87 -5.57 13.12
N ALA A 38 -1.49 -5.79 14.28
CA ALA A 38 -1.81 -4.73 15.23
C ALA A 38 -0.55 -3.89 15.53
N GLN A 39 -0.48 -2.71 14.91
CA GLN A 39 0.62 -1.78 15.11
C GLN A 39 0.41 -1.10 16.47
N ALA A 40 1.50 -0.88 17.20
CA ALA A 40 1.46 -0.13 18.44
C ALA A 40 1.04 1.33 18.17
N ALA A 41 0.31 1.92 19.11
CA ALA A 41 0.05 3.36 19.11
C ALA A 41 1.35 4.11 19.45
N PRO A 42 1.68 5.24 18.80
CA PRO A 42 2.90 6.01 19.09
C PRO A 42 3.12 6.29 20.58
N ALA A 43 2.06 6.63 21.30
CA ALA A 43 2.11 6.91 22.75
C ALA A 43 2.49 5.68 23.59
N SER A 44 2.19 4.46 23.13
CA SER A 44 2.49 3.22 23.87
C SER A 44 3.95 2.77 23.80
N VAL A 45 4.74 3.38 22.91
CA VAL A 45 6.15 3.02 22.65
C VAL A 45 7.09 4.22 22.84
N ALA A 46 6.60 5.23 23.57
CA ALA A 46 7.28 6.52 23.77
C ALA A 46 7.85 7.11 22.47
N TYR A 47 7.07 7.06 21.39
CA TYR A 47 7.50 7.62 20.12
C TYR A 47 7.69 9.13 20.24
N GLN A 48 8.80 9.62 19.70
CA GLN A 48 9.16 11.03 19.58
C GLN A 48 9.64 11.32 18.16
N THR A 49 9.48 12.57 17.71
CA THR A 49 9.90 13.00 16.37
C THR A 49 11.37 13.44 16.30
N LYS A 50 12.16 13.20 17.35
CA LYS A 50 13.58 13.57 17.42
C LYS A 50 14.43 12.33 17.71
N PRO A 51 15.72 12.33 17.32
CA PRO A 51 16.60 11.21 17.62
C PRO A 51 16.80 11.02 19.12
N ASN A 52 17.14 9.81 19.55
CA ASN A 52 17.57 9.52 20.92
C ASN A 52 19.03 9.05 20.91
N ASN A 53 19.95 9.91 21.35
CA ASN A 53 21.40 9.61 21.40
C ASN A 53 21.97 9.06 20.08
N GLY A 54 21.54 9.62 18.94
CA GLY A 54 21.96 9.17 17.59
C GLY A 54 21.16 8.00 17.03
N ALA A 55 20.31 7.33 17.83
CA ALA A 55 19.34 6.38 17.32
C ALA A 55 18.13 7.10 16.71
N GLN A 56 17.78 6.74 15.47
CA GLN A 56 16.67 7.34 14.74
C GLN A 56 16.02 6.37 13.75
N CYS A 57 14.77 6.61 13.38
CA CYS A 57 13.96 5.73 12.55
C CYS A 57 14.64 5.35 11.23
N SER A 58 15.30 6.27 10.53
CA SER A 58 16.07 5.96 9.31
C SER A 58 17.16 4.89 9.52
N GLY A 59 17.73 4.78 10.71
CA GLY A 59 18.67 3.73 11.13
C GLY A 59 18.01 2.45 11.68
N CYS A 60 16.68 2.41 11.82
CA CYS A 60 15.94 1.30 12.42
C CYS A 60 15.51 0.25 11.38
N VAL A 61 15.53 -1.05 11.70
CA VAL A 61 15.06 -2.15 10.82
C VAL A 61 13.54 -2.14 10.58
N GLN A 62 12.80 -1.44 11.44
CA GLN A 62 11.34 -1.35 11.38
C GLN A 62 10.84 -0.21 10.50
N PHE A 63 11.69 0.77 10.21
CA PHE A 63 11.31 1.93 9.42
C PHE A 63 11.13 1.56 7.94
N VAL A 64 10.05 2.05 7.38
CA VAL A 64 9.69 1.92 5.97
C VAL A 64 9.66 3.33 5.39
N PRO A 65 10.66 3.72 4.58
CA PRO A 65 10.64 5.03 3.92
C PRO A 65 9.36 5.22 3.09
N PRO A 66 8.86 6.47 2.96
CA PRO A 66 9.46 7.70 3.47
C PRO A 66 9.06 8.04 4.93
N ASN A 67 7.97 7.47 5.44
CA ASN A 67 7.37 7.95 6.69
C ASN A 67 6.50 6.91 7.42
N ALA A 68 6.86 5.63 7.37
CA ALA A 68 6.09 4.54 7.99
C ALA A 68 6.96 3.63 8.87
N CYS A 69 6.32 2.82 9.70
CA CYS A 69 6.97 1.79 10.52
C CYS A 69 6.17 0.48 10.45
N LYS A 70 6.85 -0.66 10.45
CA LYS A 70 6.20 -1.98 10.43
C LYS A 70 5.32 -2.22 11.66
N ILE A 71 5.72 -1.66 12.81
CA ILE A 71 5.14 -1.99 14.13
C ILE A 71 4.58 -0.78 14.88
N VAL A 72 4.75 0.44 14.38
CA VAL A 72 4.16 1.66 14.96
C VAL A 72 3.22 2.27 13.94
N SER A 73 2.01 2.57 14.39
CA SER A 73 0.95 3.16 13.55
C SER A 73 1.18 4.66 13.32
N GLY A 74 0.58 5.18 12.25
CA GLY A 74 0.64 6.61 11.91
C GLY A 74 1.85 7.01 11.06
N VAL A 75 2.04 8.32 10.95
CA VAL A 75 3.15 8.92 10.18
C VAL A 75 4.39 8.99 11.06
N ILE A 76 5.50 8.44 10.57
CA ILE A 76 6.76 8.30 11.28
C ILE A 76 7.81 9.20 10.63
N ALA A 77 8.48 10.02 11.42
CA ALA A 77 9.56 10.88 10.95
C ALA A 77 10.86 10.09 10.86
N ALA A 78 11.65 10.30 9.80
CA ALA A 78 12.91 9.58 9.59
C ALA A 78 13.98 9.87 10.67
N ASP A 79 13.86 11.03 11.31
CA ASP A 79 14.63 11.50 12.47
C ASP A 79 13.95 11.15 13.81
N GLY A 80 12.76 10.54 13.80
CA GLY A 80 12.06 10.11 15.01
C GLY A 80 12.73 8.92 15.71
N TRP A 81 12.19 8.53 16.86
CA TRP A 81 12.66 7.39 17.65
C TRP A 81 11.51 6.83 18.52
N CYS A 82 11.55 5.55 18.85
CA CYS A 82 10.65 4.91 19.83
C CYS A 82 11.42 3.81 20.59
N GLU A 83 10.89 3.35 21.72
CA GLU A 83 11.52 2.30 22.55
C GLU A 83 11.72 0.96 21.83
N LEU A 84 10.93 0.68 20.80
CA LEU A 84 11.09 -0.52 19.96
C LEU A 84 12.17 -0.39 18.88
N TYR A 85 13.06 0.60 19.00
CA TYR A 85 14.17 0.82 18.07
C TYR A 85 15.09 -0.41 18.01
N SER A 86 15.46 -0.82 16.80
CA SER A 86 16.46 -1.85 16.56
C SER A 86 17.32 -1.43 15.36
N PRO A 87 18.64 -1.26 15.53
CA PRO A 87 19.52 -0.74 14.49
C PRO A 87 19.59 -1.72 13.31
N LYS A 88 19.72 -1.19 12.10
CA LYS A 88 20.12 -1.99 10.93
C LYS A 88 21.52 -2.57 11.19
N SER A 89 21.68 -3.86 10.90
CA SER A 89 22.98 -4.57 10.93
C SER A 89 23.88 -4.12 9.79
#